data_AF-A0A1F7UNG8-F1
#
_entry.id   AF-A0A1F7UNG8-F1
#
_cell.length_a   1.000
_cell.length_b   1.000
_cell.length_c   1.000
_cell.angle_alpha   90.00
_cell.angle_beta   90.00
_cell.angle_gamma   90.00
#
_symmetry.space_group_name_H-M   'P 1'
#
loop_
_entity.id
_entity.type
_entity.pdbx_description
1 polymer ?
#
loop_
_entity_poly.entity_id
_entity_poly.type
_entity_poly.pdbx_seq_one_letter_code
_entity_poly.pdbx_strand_id
1 'polypeptide(L)'
;MSKTIDEKLNERLDEIERLKKEIAEKRDRLLKLTGLLENAPKGKMPDNFSYKEAILRIFRENPDQELRIRAVVKEIQKRDGFQPDPKVVQSSMNNLDGKELTKIKEEGKRGTFKLKQ
;
A
#
# COMPACT_ATOMS: atom_id res chain seq x y z
N MET A 1 -4.79 -33.85 38.55
CA MET A 1 -3.63 -34.51 37.90
C MET A 1 -2.93 -33.49 37.03
N SER A 2 -1.66 -33.17 37.30
CA SER A 2 -0.88 -32.25 36.47
C SER A 2 -0.41 -32.99 35.23
N LYS A 3 -0.70 -32.44 34.03
CA LYS A 3 -0.12 -32.95 32.78
C LYS A 3 1.39 -33.02 32.90
N THR A 4 1.99 -34.11 32.43
CA THR A 4 3.45 -34.28 32.41
C THR A 4 4.09 -33.23 31.50
N ILE A 5 5.37 -32.95 31.71
CA ILE A 5 6.11 -31.94 30.92
C ILE A 5 6.05 -32.28 29.42
N ASP A 6 6.08 -33.57 29.09
CA ASP A 6 6.04 -34.06 27.71
C ASP A 6 4.68 -33.80 27.03
N GLU A 7 3.56 -33.95 27.75
CA GLU A 7 2.22 -33.63 27.25
C GLU A 7 2.08 -32.13 26.94
N LYS A 8 2.62 -31.27 27.81
CA LYS A 8 2.63 -29.82 27.60
C LYS A 8 3.55 -29.41 26.44
N LEU A 9 4.63 -30.14 26.21
CA LEU A 9 5.54 -29.88 25.10
C LEU A 9 4.89 -30.24 23.76
N ASN A 10 4.22 -31.39 23.70
CA ASN A 10 3.49 -31.84 22.51
C ASN A 10 2.35 -30.88 22.15
N GLU A 11 1.58 -30.40 23.13
CA GLU A 11 0.52 -29.41 22.90
C GLU A 11 1.07 -28.10 22.28
N ARG A 12 2.25 -27.66 22.73
CA ARG A 12 2.91 -26.47 22.17
C ARG A 12 3.45 -26.72 20.76
N LEU A 13 3.94 -27.92 20.46
CA LEU A 13 4.41 -28.28 19.12
C LEU A 13 3.25 -28.32 18.12
N ASP A 14 2.10 -28.90 18.51
CA ASP A 14 0.89 -28.91 17.71
C ASP A 14 0.37 -27.49 17.45
N GLU A 15 0.42 -26.62 18.46
CA GLU A 15 0.05 -25.20 18.33
C GLU A 15 0.98 -24.46 17.36
N ILE A 16 2.30 -24.68 17.44
CA ILE A 16 3.28 -24.12 16.50
C ILE A 16 2.99 -24.59 15.07
N GLU A 17 2.67 -25.88 14.87
CA GLU A 17 2.37 -26.40 13.55
C GLU A 17 1.07 -25.80 12.98
N ARG A 18 0.05 -25.64 13.83
CA ARG A 18 -1.19 -24.94 13.45
C ARG A 18 -0.93 -23.49 13.06
N LEU A 19 -0.15 -22.75 13.84
CA LEU A 19 0.21 -21.36 13.54
C LEU A 19 1.00 -21.24 12.24
N LYS A 20 1.90 -22.18 11.95
CA LYS A 20 2.61 -22.23 10.65
C LYS A 20 1.65 -22.40 9.48
N LYS A 21 0.64 -23.28 9.60
CA LYS A 21 -0.40 -23.47 8.59
C LYS A 21 -1.22 -22.20 8.39
N GLU A 22 -1.63 -21.54 9.47
CA GLU A 22 -2.39 -20.28 9.40
C GLU A 22 -1.58 -19.15 8.73
N ILE A 23 -0.27 -19.04 9.01
CA ILE A 23 0.61 -18.08 8.34
C ILE A 23 0.69 -18.36 6.84
N ALA A 24 0.81 -19.63 6.44
CA ALA A 24 0.84 -20.00 5.02
C ALA A 24 -0.46 -19.63 4.32
N GLU A 25 -1.63 -19.92 4.92
CA GLU A 25 -2.94 -19.54 4.38
C GLU A 25 -3.11 -18.03 4.27
N LYS A 26 -2.67 -17.26 5.27
CA LYS A 26 -2.70 -15.79 5.21
C LYS A 26 -1.76 -15.24 4.13
N ARG A 27 -0.60 -15.85 3.92
CA ARG A 27 0.33 -15.49 2.83
C ARG A 27 -0.27 -15.78 1.46
N ASP A 28 -0.91 -16.93 1.29
CA ASP A 28 -1.59 -17.29 0.04
C ASP A 28 -2.79 -16.36 -0.24
N ARG A 29 -3.57 -16.03 0.80
CA ARG A 29 -4.65 -15.05 0.68
C ARG A 29 -4.11 -13.67 0.33
N LEU A 30 -3.00 -13.24 0.92
CA LEU A 30 -2.34 -11.99 0.60
C LEU A 30 -1.87 -11.99 -0.86
N LEU A 31 -1.21 -13.07 -1.31
CA LEU A 31 -0.76 -13.23 -2.70
C LEU A 31 -1.92 -13.18 -3.69
N LYS A 32 -3.05 -13.81 -3.37
CA LYS A 32 -4.28 -13.73 -4.19
C LYS A 32 -4.83 -12.31 -4.24
N LEU A 33 -4.90 -11.62 -3.11
CA LEU A 33 -5.36 -10.23 -3.05
C LEU A 33 -4.40 -9.27 -3.80
N THR A 34 -3.09 -9.47 -3.70
CA THR A 34 -2.11 -8.69 -4.48
C THR A 34 -2.14 -9.03 -5.96
N GLY A 35 -2.33 -10.30 -6.32
CA GLY A 35 -2.52 -10.73 -7.70
C GLY A 35 -3.81 -10.18 -8.32
N LEU A 36 -4.88 -10.02 -7.53
CA LEU A 36 -6.10 -9.33 -7.95
C LEU A 36 -5.88 -7.83 -8.16
N LEU A 37 -4.95 -7.21 -7.43
CA LEU A 37 -4.53 -5.83 -7.69
C LEU A 37 -3.65 -5.74 -8.95
N GLU A 38 -2.74 -6.68 -9.17
CA GLU A 38 -1.90 -6.73 -10.38
C GLU A 38 -2.71 -7.03 -11.65
N ASN A 39 -3.82 -7.77 -11.51
CA ASN A 39 -4.79 -8.05 -12.56
C ASN A 39 -6.03 -7.14 -12.52
N ALA A 40 -6.01 -6.07 -11.71
CA ALA A 40 -6.99 -5.02 -11.90
C ALA A 40 -6.87 -4.62 -13.37
N PRO A 41 -7.95 -4.68 -14.17
CA PRO A 41 -7.88 -4.23 -15.54
C PRO A 41 -7.22 -2.86 -15.53
N LYS A 42 -6.48 -2.52 -16.60
CA LYS A 42 -6.15 -1.13 -16.89
C LYS A 42 -7.48 -0.41 -17.08
N GLY A 43 -8.17 -0.15 -15.97
CA GLY A 43 -9.52 0.35 -15.95
C GLY A 43 -9.45 1.67 -16.66
N LYS A 44 -10.41 1.90 -17.55
CA LYS A 44 -10.60 3.24 -18.10
C LYS A 44 -10.63 4.19 -16.90
N MET A 45 -9.78 5.21 -16.93
CA MET A 45 -9.78 6.25 -15.92
C MET A 45 -11.23 6.73 -15.73
N PRO A 46 -11.75 6.79 -14.49
CA PRO A 46 -13.13 7.22 -14.26
C PRO A 46 -13.39 8.57 -14.92
N ASP A 47 -14.59 8.73 -15.49
CA ASP A 47 -14.99 10.01 -16.05
C ASP A 47 -15.01 11.06 -14.91
N ASN A 48 -14.38 12.22 -15.10
CA ASN A 48 -14.12 13.27 -14.10
C ASN A 48 -13.05 12.97 -13.03
N PHE A 49 -12.20 11.94 -13.19
CA PHE A 49 -11.09 11.72 -12.27
C PHE A 49 -10.03 12.84 -12.33
N SER A 50 -9.61 13.35 -11.17
CA SER A 50 -8.54 14.35 -11.04
C SER A 50 -7.37 13.77 -10.24
N TYR A 51 -6.22 13.61 -10.91
CA TYR A 51 -4.97 13.21 -10.24
C TYR A 51 -4.59 14.18 -9.12
N LYS A 52 -4.78 15.49 -9.34
CA LYS A 52 -4.48 16.51 -8.33
C LYS A 52 -5.29 16.25 -7.06
N GLU A 53 -6.61 16.16 -7.17
CA GLU A 53 -7.47 16.01 -6.00
C GLU A 53 -7.30 14.65 -5.32
N ALA A 54 -7.10 13.58 -6.11
CA ALA A 54 -6.80 12.27 -5.54
C ALA A 54 -5.50 12.25 -4.74
N ILE A 55 -4.43 12.86 -5.26
CA ILE A 55 -3.15 12.99 -4.56
C ILE A 55 -3.30 13.82 -3.29
N LEU A 56 -3.92 15.00 -3.37
CA LEU A 56 -4.10 15.88 -2.21
C LEU A 56 -4.98 15.24 -1.14
N ARG A 57 -6.04 14.52 -1.53
CA ARG A 57 -6.88 13.74 -0.61
C ARG A 57 -6.05 12.74 0.18
N ILE A 58 -5.18 11.97 -0.50
CA ILE A 58 -4.27 11.02 0.17
C ILE A 58 -3.44 11.74 1.23
N PHE A 59 -2.75 12.83 0.88
CA PHE A 59 -1.89 13.57 1.81
C PHE A 59 -2.65 14.28 2.94
N ARG A 60 -3.84 14.83 2.67
CA ARG A 60 -4.66 15.53 3.68
C ARG A 60 -5.24 14.59 4.74
N GLU A 61 -5.54 13.34 4.38
CA GLU A 61 -6.05 12.35 5.34
C GLU A 61 -5.01 11.93 6.38
N ASN A 62 -3.72 11.93 6.01
CA ASN A 62 -2.61 11.76 6.96
C ASN A 62 -1.52 12.81 6.67
N PRO A 63 -1.63 14.04 7.21
CA PRO A 63 -0.74 15.15 6.87
C PRO A 63 0.75 14.89 7.12
N ASP A 64 1.06 14.06 8.12
CA ASP A 64 2.43 13.77 8.53
C ASP A 64 3.10 12.66 7.71
N GLN A 65 2.40 12.05 6.77
CA GLN A 65 2.94 10.93 6.00
C GLN A 65 3.95 11.39 4.92
N GLU A 66 4.99 10.58 4.73
CA GLU A 66 5.96 10.72 3.66
C GLU A 66 5.71 9.64 2.60
N LEU A 67 5.26 10.02 1.40
CA LEU A 67 4.94 9.05 0.34
C LEU A 67 5.83 9.21 -0.89
N ARG A 68 6.22 8.05 -1.43
CA ARG A 68 6.80 7.92 -2.78
C ARG A 68 5.69 7.74 -3.81
N ILE A 69 6.01 8.02 -5.08
CA ILE A 69 5.10 7.84 -6.23
C ILE A 69 4.42 6.46 -6.24
N ARG A 70 5.15 5.37 -5.95
CA ARG A 70 4.58 4.01 -5.94
C ARG A 70 3.50 3.83 -4.86
N ALA A 71 3.66 4.46 -3.70
CA ALA A 71 2.67 4.37 -2.63
C ALA A 71 1.40 5.14 -3.02
N VAL A 72 1.55 6.33 -3.60
CA VAL A 72 0.43 7.12 -4.14
C VAL A 72 -0.32 6.38 -5.25
N VAL A 73 0.40 5.75 -6.20
CA VAL A 73 -0.18 4.89 -7.24
C VAL A 73 -1.04 3.79 -6.63
N LYS A 74 -0.55 3.09 -5.60
CA LYS A 74 -1.29 2.03 -4.92
C LYS A 74 -2.53 2.55 -4.20
N GLU A 75 -2.42 3.71 -3.55
CA GLU A 75 -3.56 4.33 -2.86
C GLU A 75 -4.65 4.74 -3.85
N ILE A 76 -4.31 5.40 -4.97
CA ILE A 76 -5.27 5.72 -6.03
C ILE A 76 -5.90 4.44 -6.59
N GLN A 77 -5.10 3.41 -6.88
CA GLN A 77 -5.61 2.14 -7.38
C GLN A 77 -6.61 1.49 -6.42
N LYS A 78 -6.29 1.46 -5.13
CA LYS A 78 -7.14 0.87 -4.09
C LYS A 78 -8.45 1.62 -3.91
N ARG A 79 -8.43 2.96 -4.03
CA ARG A 79 -9.57 3.84 -3.75
C ARG A 79 -10.48 4.03 -4.96
N ASP A 80 -9.89 4.19 -6.13
CA ASP A 80 -10.59 4.62 -7.34
C ASP A 80 -10.76 3.48 -8.36
N GLY A 81 -10.25 2.28 -8.05
CA GLY A 81 -10.61 1.03 -8.75
C GLY A 81 -10.03 0.86 -10.15
N PHE A 82 -8.96 1.59 -10.49
CA PHE A 82 -8.27 1.49 -11.78
C PHE A 82 -6.74 1.53 -11.59
N GLN A 83 -5.97 1.14 -12.61
CA GLN A 83 -4.51 1.22 -12.58
C GLN A 83 -4.04 2.60 -13.09
N PRO A 84 -3.64 3.55 -12.22
CA PRO A 84 -3.15 4.85 -12.66
C PRO A 84 -1.76 4.72 -13.32
N ASP A 85 -1.48 5.58 -14.30
CA ASP A 85 -0.15 5.65 -14.92
C ASP A 85 0.84 6.31 -13.93
N PRO A 86 1.90 5.60 -13.50
CA PRO A 86 2.90 6.16 -12.59
C PRO A 86 3.57 7.43 -13.11
N LYS A 87 3.71 7.61 -14.43
CA LYS A 87 4.28 8.83 -15.03
C LYS A 87 3.34 10.03 -14.85
N VAL A 88 2.04 9.83 -15.00
CA VAL A 88 1.04 10.90 -14.80
C VAL A 88 0.94 11.27 -13.33
N VAL A 89 0.98 10.29 -12.43
CA VAL A 89 1.06 10.53 -10.98
C VAL A 89 2.33 11.30 -10.64
N GLN A 90 3.48 10.90 -11.18
CA GLN A 90 4.75 11.58 -10.96
C GLN A 90 4.70 13.04 -11.43
N SER A 91 4.26 13.30 -12.66
CA SER A 91 4.11 14.67 -13.18
C SER A 91 3.16 15.49 -12.32
N SER A 92 2.06 14.91 -11.86
CA SER A 92 1.09 15.58 -10.98
C SER A 92 1.70 15.92 -9.62
N MET A 93 2.43 15.00 -8.99
CA MET A 93 3.13 15.25 -7.72
C MET A 93 4.20 16.33 -7.87
N ASN A 94 4.99 16.30 -8.95
CA ASN A 94 5.99 17.32 -9.23
C ASN A 94 5.35 18.70 -9.47
N ASN A 95 4.17 18.77 -10.10
CA ASN A 95 3.45 20.03 -10.31
C ASN A 95 2.85 20.62 -9.03
N LEU A 96 2.64 19.78 -8.00
CA LEU A 96 2.19 20.17 -6.67
C LEU A 96 3.35 20.51 -5.74
N ASP A 97 4.57 20.10 -6.08
CA ASP A 97 5.78 20.44 -5.34
C ASP A 97 5.98 21.96 -5.30
N GLY A 98 6.35 22.47 -4.12
CA GLY A 98 6.47 23.90 -3.85
C GLY A 98 5.14 24.65 -3.65
N LYS A 99 4.00 24.06 -4.05
CA LYS A 99 2.67 24.68 -3.90
C LYS A 99 1.86 24.06 -2.76
N GLU A 100 1.55 22.76 -2.87
CA GLU A 100 0.76 22.00 -1.90
C GLU A 100 1.55 20.84 -1.28
N LEU A 101 2.60 20.36 -1.96
CA LEU A 101 3.49 19.31 -1.48
C LEU A 101 4.91 19.85 -1.35
N THR A 102 5.72 19.18 -0.54
CA THR A 102 7.17 19.41 -0.46
C THR A 102 7.90 18.11 -0.75
N LYS A 103 8.74 18.08 -1.79
CA LYS A 103 9.70 17.00 -1.99
C LYS A 103 10.79 17.08 -0.92
N ILE A 104 10.92 16.02 -0.12
CA ILE A 104 11.85 15.98 1.03
C ILE A 104 13.08 15.10 0.79
N LYS A 105 13.00 14.15 -0.15
CA LYS A 105 14.10 13.24 -0.49
C LYS A 105 14.07 12.96 -1.98
N GLU A 106 15.25 12.89 -2.61
CA GLU A 106 15.41 12.51 -4.01
C GLU A 106 16.28 11.25 -4.10
N GLU A 107 15.72 10.18 -4.66
CA GLU A 107 16.44 8.93 -4.96
C GLU A 107 16.33 8.65 -6.46
N GLY A 108 17.37 9.02 -7.20
CA GLY A 108 17.39 8.97 -8.66
C GLY A 108 16.30 9.86 -9.26
N LYS A 109 15.50 9.33 -10.20
CA LYS A 109 14.41 10.09 -10.84
C LYS A 109 13.12 10.17 -10.01
N ARG A 110 13.11 9.73 -8.74
CA ARG A 110 11.89 9.63 -7.93
C ARG A 110 12.05 10.35 -6.59
N GLY A 111 11.05 11.15 -6.24
CA GLY A 111 11.00 11.88 -4.96
C GLY A 111 10.14 11.20 -3.91
N THR A 112 10.45 11.45 -2.64
CA THR A 112 9.52 11.30 -1.51
C THR A 112 8.93 12.67 -1.19
N PHE A 113 7.61 12.73 -1.01
CA PHE A 113 6.86 13.96 -0.80
C PHE A 113 6.09 13.91 0.51
N LYS A 114 5.82 15.07 1.09
CA LYS A 114 4.89 15.28 2.20
C LYS A 114 3.96 16.45 1.92
N LEU A 115 2.88 16.58 2.68
CA LEU A 115 2.02 17.76 2.61
C LEU A 115 2.82 19.01 3.03
N LYS A 116 2.64 20.11 2.31
CA LYS A 116 3.21 21.40 2.70
C LYS A 116 2.41 21.94 3.90
N GLN A 117 3.11 22.25 4.99
CA GLN A 117 2.55 22.90 6.18
C GLN A 117 2.47 24.40 5.98
#